data_AF-A0A2U8PR77-F1
#
_entry.id   AF-A0A2U8PR77-F1
#
_cell.length_a   1.000
_cell.length_b   1.000
_cell.length_c   1.000
_cell.angle_alpha   90.00
_cell.angle_beta   90.00
_cell.angle_gamma   90.00
#
_symmetry.space_group_name_H-M   'P 1'
#
loop_
_entity.id
_entity.type
_entity.pdbx_description
1 polymer ?
#
loop_
_entity_poly.entity_id
_entity_poly.type
_entity_poly.pdbx_seq_one_letter_code
_entity_poly.pdbx_strand_id
1 'polypeptide(L)'
;MLLDKTVTATIGGKVREMSMEEAIQHRTFKDALAGKAKAIRQVLEWIRDREAWFKQRRPVQSSPPEAMREFSPDPDNADQALMILGIVRIDQYRASWNKLERTPLLIEPWPVELALRRNRGGAGFDEGDWADIKRCTQELGAQMLPASQASGEPHGRA
;
A
#
# COMPACT_ATOMS: atom_id res chain seq x y z
N MET A 1 -7.69 16.54 48.39
CA MET A 1 -6.71 16.79 47.32
C MET A 1 -6.06 15.47 46.95
N LEU A 2 -6.34 14.94 45.76
CA LEU A 2 -5.63 13.76 45.23
C LEU A 2 -4.29 14.28 44.70
N LEU A 3 -3.16 13.82 45.24
CA LEU A 3 -1.85 14.15 44.68
C LEU A 3 -1.69 13.37 43.39
N ASP A 4 -1.66 14.06 42.24
CA ASP A 4 -1.25 13.47 40.96
C ASP A 4 0.26 13.17 41.03
N LYS A 5 0.58 11.99 41.52
CA LYS A 5 1.96 11.50 41.62
C LYS A 5 2.41 11.06 40.23
N THR A 6 3.34 11.80 39.65
CA THR A 6 4.00 11.45 38.40
C THR A 6 5.25 10.61 38.67
N VAL A 7 5.54 9.67 37.77
CA VAL A 7 6.70 8.79 37.80
C VAL A 7 7.46 8.96 36.50
N THR A 8 8.78 9.09 36.59
CA THR A 8 9.67 9.08 35.42
C THR A 8 9.99 7.64 35.04
N ALA A 9 9.67 7.24 33.83
CA ALA A 9 10.05 5.93 33.31
C ALA A 9 10.60 6.04 31.88
N THR A 10 11.56 5.16 31.58
CA THR A 10 12.19 5.12 30.25
C THR A 10 11.39 4.18 29.34
N ILE A 11 10.81 4.74 28.28
CA ILE A 11 10.05 4.02 27.25
C ILE A 11 10.73 4.27 25.90
N GLY A 12 11.13 3.19 25.20
CA GLY A 12 11.75 3.30 23.87
C GLY A 12 13.03 4.15 23.85
N GLY A 13 13.82 4.13 24.94
CA GLY A 13 15.06 4.91 25.07
C GLY A 13 14.88 6.39 25.42
N LYS A 14 13.65 6.87 25.61
CA LYS A 14 13.36 8.25 26.05
C LYS A 14 12.77 8.25 27.46
N VAL A 15 13.20 9.21 28.29
CA VAL A 15 12.61 9.43 29.61
C VAL A 15 11.27 10.15 29.42
N ARG A 16 10.20 9.58 29.98
CA ARG A 16 8.86 10.15 29.93
C ARG A 16 8.28 10.20 31.34
N GLU A 17 7.68 11.33 31.69
CA GLU A 17 6.81 11.44 32.87
C GLU A 17 5.45 10.83 32.54
N MET A 18 4.97 9.96 33.44
CA MET A 18 3.67 9.29 33.34
C MET A 18 2.98 9.30 34.70
N SER A 19 1.65 9.15 34.72
CA SER A 19 0.94 8.98 35.99
C SER A 19 1.32 7.65 36.65
N MET A 20 1.07 7.54 37.96
CA MET A 20 1.28 6.30 38.70
C MET A 20 0.48 5.13 38.08
N GLU A 21 -0.75 5.38 37.66
CA GLU A 21 -1.63 4.39 37.04
C GLU A 21 -1.06 3.92 35.68
N GLU A 22 -0.59 4.85 34.86
CA GLU A 22 0.07 4.55 33.58
C GLU A 22 1.34 3.71 33.80
N ALA A 23 2.12 4.02 34.84
CA ALA A 23 3.32 3.25 35.19
C ALA A 23 2.98 1.79 35.58
N ILE A 24 1.90 1.58 36.34
CA ILE A 24 1.42 0.25 36.73
C ILE A 24 0.93 -0.53 35.49
N GLN A 25 0.20 0.13 34.60
CA GLN A 25 -0.28 -0.48 33.35
C GLN A 25 0.89 -0.91 32.46
N HIS A 26 1.87 -0.02 32.29
CA HIS A 26 3.06 -0.30 31.50
C HIS A 26 3.90 -1.45 32.08
N ARG A 27 4.04 -1.53 33.41
CA ARG A 27 4.70 -2.66 34.09
C ARG A 27 3.95 -3.97 33.86
N THR A 28 2.63 -3.94 34.00
CA THR A 28 1.77 -5.12 33.76
C THR A 28 1.88 -5.60 32.32
N PHE A 29 1.95 -4.68 31.36
CA PHE A 29 2.15 -5.03 29.96
C PHE A 29 3.52 -5.68 29.70
N LYS A 30 4.61 -5.13 30.26
CA LYS A 30 5.95 -5.74 30.20
C LYS A 30 5.97 -7.15 30.82
N ASP A 31 5.30 -7.32 31.95
CA ASP A 31 5.17 -8.61 32.64
C ASP A 31 4.38 -9.64 31.81
N ALA A 32 3.37 -9.18 31.06
CA ALA A 32 2.63 -10.02 30.13
C ALA A 32 3.50 -10.46 28.94
N LEU A 33 4.30 -9.55 28.37
CA LEU A 33 5.28 -9.87 27.32
C LEU A 33 6.34 -10.87 27.80
N ALA A 34 6.70 -10.81 29.08
CA ALA A 34 7.60 -11.77 29.72
C ALA A 34 6.92 -13.13 30.05
N GLY A 35 5.65 -13.33 29.69
CA GLY A 35 4.96 -14.61 29.82
C GLY A 35 4.25 -14.85 31.16
N LYS A 36 4.15 -13.84 32.05
CA LYS A 36 3.50 -14.04 33.35
C LYS A 36 1.99 -14.19 33.19
N ALA A 37 1.45 -15.37 33.51
CA ALA A 37 0.05 -15.72 33.28
C ALA A 37 -0.98 -14.74 33.90
N LYS A 38 -0.70 -14.20 35.10
CA LYS A 38 -1.58 -13.24 35.76
C LYS A 38 -1.64 -11.90 35.01
N ALA A 39 -0.48 -11.43 34.52
CA ALA A 39 -0.39 -10.19 33.74
C ALA A 39 -1.05 -10.35 32.36
N ILE A 40 -0.88 -11.51 31.72
CA ILE A 40 -1.56 -11.83 30.45
C ILE A 40 -3.09 -11.75 30.62
N ARG A 41 -3.64 -12.38 31.66
CA ARG A 41 -5.10 -12.31 31.94
C ARG A 41 -5.57 -10.88 32.11
N GLN A 42 -4.83 -10.06 32.86
CA GLN A 42 -5.17 -8.66 33.09
C GLN A 42 -5.19 -7.85 31.78
N VAL A 43 -4.18 -8.04 30.92
CA VAL A 43 -4.12 -7.37 29.61
C VAL A 43 -5.27 -7.83 28.70
N LEU A 44 -5.59 -9.13 28.70
CA LEU A 44 -6.73 -9.65 27.93
C LEU A 44 -8.07 -9.07 28.40
N GLU A 45 -8.24 -8.86 29.70
CA GLU A 45 -9.41 -8.20 30.25
C GLU A 45 -9.51 -6.74 29.77
N TRP A 46 -8.40 -5.99 29.78
CA TRP A 46 -8.37 -4.63 29.22
C TRP A 46 -8.69 -4.61 27.72
N ILE A 47 -8.20 -5.58 26.95
CA ILE A 47 -8.55 -5.70 25.53
C ILE A 47 -10.04 -5.96 25.36
N ARG A 48 -10.62 -6.86 26.16
CA ARG A 48 -12.05 -7.18 26.13
C ARG A 48 -12.90 -5.94 26.41
N ASP A 49 -12.55 -5.17 27.44
CA ASP A 49 -13.29 -3.98 27.83
C ASP A 49 -13.16 -2.88 26.76
N ARG A 50 -11.95 -2.71 26.21
CA ARG A 50 -11.70 -1.84 25.06
C ARG A 50 -12.57 -2.23 23.86
N GLU A 51 -12.65 -3.51 23.51
CA GLU A 51 -13.47 -3.99 22.40
C GLU A 51 -14.97 -3.81 22.65
N ALA A 52 -15.44 -4.04 23.88
CA ALA A 52 -16.83 -3.81 24.26
C ALA A 52 -17.19 -2.32 24.12
N TRP A 53 -16.30 -1.43 24.57
CA TRP A 53 -16.45 0.01 24.40
C TRP A 53 -16.48 0.41 22.91
N PHE A 54 -15.58 -0.14 22.09
CA PHE A 54 -15.59 0.10 20.64
C PHE A 54 -16.84 -0.47 19.96
N LYS A 55 -17.39 -1.60 20.41
CA LYS A 55 -18.64 -2.15 19.86
C LYS A 55 -19.83 -1.24 20.15
N GLN A 56 -19.92 -0.71 21.38
CA GLN A 56 -20.99 0.21 21.77
C GLN A 56 -20.90 1.56 21.06
N ARG A 57 -19.67 2.01 20.76
CA ARG A 57 -19.40 3.32 20.13
C ARG A 57 -19.06 3.25 18.66
N ARG A 58 -19.12 2.06 18.05
CA ARG A 58 -19.08 1.96 16.61
C ARG A 58 -20.24 2.81 16.11
N PRO A 59 -20.01 3.82 15.25
CA PRO A 59 -21.11 4.46 14.58
C PRO A 59 -21.94 3.32 13.99
N VAL A 60 -23.25 3.31 14.27
CA VAL A 60 -24.19 2.44 13.57
C VAL A 60 -23.77 2.53 12.11
N GLN A 61 -23.50 1.39 11.48
CA GLN A 61 -23.18 1.36 10.06
C GLN A 61 -24.39 1.96 9.35
N SER A 62 -24.40 3.29 9.20
CA SER A 62 -25.12 3.95 8.13
C SER A 62 -24.68 3.17 6.92
N SER A 63 -25.62 2.51 6.24
CA SER A 63 -25.36 1.89 4.96
C SER A 63 -24.40 2.81 4.19
N PRO A 64 -23.28 2.30 3.66
CA PRO A 64 -22.34 3.15 2.94
C PRO A 64 -23.17 4.02 1.99
N PRO A 65 -22.95 5.35 1.98
CA PRO A 65 -23.77 6.24 1.17
C PRO A 65 -23.87 5.63 -0.22
N GLU A 66 -25.10 5.54 -0.73
CA GLU A 66 -25.38 4.89 -1.99
C GLU A 66 -24.35 5.39 -3.00
N ALA A 67 -23.48 4.48 -3.45
CA ALA A 67 -22.32 4.86 -4.24
C ALA A 67 -22.86 5.51 -5.52
N MET A 68 -22.69 6.82 -5.63
CA MET A 68 -23.16 7.56 -6.78
C MET A 68 -22.36 7.09 -7.99
N ARG A 69 -23.02 6.38 -8.91
CA ARG A 69 -22.40 5.88 -10.13
C ARG A 69 -22.52 6.96 -11.19
N GLU A 70 -21.44 7.68 -11.42
CA GLU A 70 -21.33 8.57 -12.55
C GLU A 70 -20.81 7.79 -13.76
N PHE A 71 -21.53 7.90 -14.88
CA PHE A 71 -21.10 7.35 -16.15
C PHE A 71 -20.56 8.48 -17.00
N SER A 72 -19.27 8.40 -17.34
CA SER A 72 -18.70 9.25 -18.39
C SER A 72 -18.60 8.43 -19.67
N PRO A 73 -19.06 8.95 -20.82
CA PRO A 73 -18.83 8.33 -22.12
C PRO A 73 -17.38 8.50 -22.59
N ASP A 74 -16.58 9.32 -21.90
CA ASP A 74 -15.19 9.60 -22.25
C ASP A 74 -14.30 8.38 -21.94
N PRO A 75 -13.73 7.72 -22.96
CA PRO A 75 -12.86 6.57 -22.76
C PRO A 75 -11.56 6.94 -22.03
N ASP A 76 -11.13 8.20 -22.04
CA ASP A 76 -9.88 8.63 -21.40
C ASP A 76 -9.98 8.63 -19.87
N ASN A 77 -11.19 8.67 -19.32
CA ASN A 77 -11.39 8.47 -17.87
C ASN A 77 -11.00 7.05 -17.43
N ALA A 78 -11.25 6.05 -18.27
CA ALA A 78 -10.83 4.68 -18.00
C ALA A 78 -9.30 4.54 -18.06
N ASP A 79 -8.67 5.17 -19.05
CA ASP A 79 -7.21 5.21 -19.20
C ASP A 79 -6.54 5.84 -17.96
N GLN A 80 -7.06 6.99 -17.50
CA GLN A 80 -6.58 7.64 -16.28
C GLN A 80 -6.74 6.77 -15.03
N ALA A 81 -7.89 6.11 -14.88
CA ALA A 81 -8.12 5.20 -13.76
C ALA A 81 -7.11 4.04 -13.76
N LEU A 82 -6.84 3.44 -14.92
CA LEU A 82 -5.87 2.35 -15.05
C LEU A 82 -4.44 2.81 -14.73
N MET A 83 -4.07 4.04 -15.10
CA MET A 83 -2.78 4.63 -14.74
C MET A 83 -2.66 4.86 -13.22
N ILE A 84 -3.69 5.44 -12.60
CA ILE A 84 -3.73 5.66 -11.14
C ILE A 84 -3.63 4.35 -10.37
N LEU A 85 -4.24 3.28 -10.87
CA LEU A 85 -4.18 1.95 -10.28
C LEU A 85 -2.84 1.23 -10.53
N GLY A 86 -1.93 1.80 -11.33
CA GLY A 86 -0.65 1.16 -11.68
C GLY A 86 -0.81 -0.13 -12.48
N ILE A 87 -1.92 -0.24 -13.23
CA ILE A 87 -2.20 -1.38 -14.12
C ILE A 87 -1.57 -1.16 -15.48
N VAL A 88 -1.49 0.11 -15.92
CA VAL A 88 -0.92 0.49 -17.21
C VAL A 88 0.08 1.63 -17.08
N ARG A 89 0.96 1.75 -18.08
CA ARG A 89 1.96 2.81 -18.25
C ARG A 89 1.91 3.34 -19.66
N ILE A 90 2.30 4.60 -19.85
CA ILE A 90 2.45 5.19 -21.18
C ILE A 90 3.58 4.48 -21.95
N ASP A 91 3.28 4.01 -23.16
CA ASP A 91 4.27 3.56 -24.12
C ASP A 91 5.00 4.79 -24.69
N GLN A 92 6.16 5.11 -24.14
CA GLN A 92 6.94 6.27 -24.57
C GLN A 92 7.37 6.19 -26.04
N TYR A 93 7.60 4.97 -26.55
CA TYR A 93 8.00 4.77 -27.93
C TYR A 93 6.84 5.11 -28.87
N ARG A 94 5.64 4.58 -28.61
CA ARG A 94 4.45 4.93 -29.41
C ARG A 94 4.00 6.37 -29.18
N ALA A 95 4.17 6.92 -27.99
CA ALA A 95 3.82 8.31 -27.70
C ALA A 95 4.65 9.32 -28.51
N SER A 96 5.87 8.94 -28.92
CA SER A 96 6.71 9.76 -29.81
C SER A 96 6.18 9.86 -31.24
N TRP A 97 5.25 8.98 -31.61
CA TRP A 97 4.59 9.02 -32.91
C TRP A 97 3.46 10.05 -32.81
N ASN A 98 3.71 11.29 -33.23
CA ASN A 98 2.79 12.43 -33.19
C ASN A 98 1.51 12.28 -34.06
N LYS A 99 0.89 11.10 -34.06
CA LYS A 99 -0.25 10.70 -34.92
C LYS A 99 -1.32 9.87 -34.18
N LEU A 100 -1.21 9.70 -32.87
CA LEU A 100 -2.18 8.91 -32.12
C LEU A 100 -3.27 9.80 -31.53
N GLU A 101 -4.52 9.46 -31.80
CA GLU A 101 -5.70 10.13 -31.24
C GLU A 101 -5.86 9.88 -29.73
N ARG A 102 -5.26 8.80 -29.21
CA ARG A 102 -5.31 8.40 -27.80
C ARG A 102 -3.92 8.13 -27.25
N THR A 103 -3.81 8.24 -25.93
CA THR A 103 -2.55 7.95 -25.22
C THR A 103 -2.22 6.46 -25.38
N PRO A 104 -1.06 6.10 -25.94
CA PRO A 104 -0.71 4.70 -26.07
C PRO A 104 -0.29 4.13 -24.71
N LEU A 105 -1.00 3.10 -24.26
CA LEU A 105 -0.79 2.46 -22.96
C LEU A 105 -0.28 1.01 -23.14
N LEU A 106 0.62 0.59 -22.26
CA LEU A 106 1.06 -0.79 -22.07
C LEU A 106 0.62 -1.27 -20.69
N ILE A 107 0.16 -2.52 -20.62
CA ILE A 107 -0.23 -3.18 -19.39
C ILE A 107 1.05 -3.63 -18.66
N GLU A 108 1.11 -3.38 -17.36
CA GLU A 108 2.19 -3.91 -16.53
C GLU A 108 2.14 -5.46 -16.51
N PRO A 109 3.20 -6.17 -16.13
CA PRO A 109 3.20 -7.64 -16.16
C PRO A 109 2.32 -8.29 -15.08
N TRP A 110 2.24 -7.67 -13.90
CA TRP A 110 1.53 -8.25 -12.75
C TRP A 110 0.00 -8.42 -12.94
N PRO A 111 -0.75 -7.49 -13.56
CA PRO A 111 -2.16 -7.67 -13.85
C PRO A 111 -2.38 -8.79 -14.88
N VAL A 112 -1.48 -8.92 -15.85
CA VAL A 112 -1.52 -9.98 -16.87
C VAL A 112 -1.32 -11.34 -16.21
N GLU A 113 -0.27 -11.50 -15.40
CA GLU A 113 -0.05 -12.74 -14.63
C GLU A 113 -1.25 -13.07 -13.72
N LEU A 114 -1.80 -12.06 -13.04
CA LEU A 114 -2.96 -12.24 -12.17
C LEU A 114 -4.20 -12.69 -12.96
N ALA A 115 -4.43 -12.13 -14.14
CA ALA A 115 -5.52 -12.52 -15.03
C ALA A 115 -5.34 -13.96 -15.52
N LEU A 116 -4.13 -14.33 -15.97
CA LEU A 116 -3.81 -15.69 -16.41
C LEU A 116 -3.97 -16.71 -15.27
N ARG A 117 -3.54 -16.38 -14.03
CA ARG A 117 -3.71 -17.24 -12.85
C ARG A 117 -5.17 -17.45 -12.46
N ARG A 118 -6.01 -16.43 -12.64
CA ARG A 118 -7.46 -16.52 -12.39
C ARG A 118 -8.16 -17.40 -13.42
N ASN A 119 -7.63 -17.46 -14.64
CA ASN A 119 -8.10 -18.35 -15.68
C ASN A 119 -7.55 -19.78 -15.48
N ARG A 120 -7.91 -20.43 -14.35
CA ARG A 120 -7.57 -21.83 -14.01
C ARG A 120 -8.18 -22.79 -15.02
N GLY A 121 -7.54 -22.92 -16.18
CA GLY A 121 -7.98 -23.77 -17.28
C GLY A 121 -7.40 -23.41 -18.64
N GLY A 122 -6.81 -22.22 -18.83
CA GLY A 122 -6.04 -21.88 -20.05
C GLY A 122 -6.76 -22.22 -21.36
N ALA A 123 -8.09 -22.09 -21.40
CA ALA A 123 -8.85 -22.53 -22.54
C ALA A 123 -8.68 -21.54 -23.70
N GLY A 124 -7.87 -21.92 -24.69
CA GLY A 124 -8.07 -21.51 -26.08
C GLY A 124 -7.30 -20.31 -26.58
N PHE A 125 -6.27 -19.81 -25.90
CA PHE A 125 -5.42 -18.78 -26.51
C PHE A 125 -4.64 -19.36 -27.69
N ASP A 126 -4.89 -18.81 -28.87
CA ASP A 126 -4.12 -19.13 -30.06
C ASP A 126 -2.81 -18.31 -30.11
N GLU A 127 -1.99 -18.54 -31.13
CA GLU A 127 -0.72 -17.80 -31.28
C GLU A 127 -0.95 -16.29 -31.47
N GLY A 128 -2.09 -15.89 -32.05
CA GLY A 128 -2.49 -14.50 -32.21
C GLY A 128 -2.80 -13.84 -30.86
N ASP A 129 -3.54 -14.52 -30.00
CA ASP A 129 -3.82 -14.05 -28.65
C ASP A 129 -2.54 -13.84 -27.84
N TRP A 130 -1.59 -14.79 -27.94
CA TRP A 130 -0.29 -14.65 -27.28
C TRP A 130 0.54 -13.51 -27.85
N ALA A 131 0.51 -13.29 -29.17
CA ALA A 131 1.17 -12.15 -29.80
C ALA A 131 0.55 -10.82 -29.35
N ASP A 132 -0.76 -10.77 -29.18
CA ASP A 132 -1.49 -9.60 -28.70
C ASP A 132 -1.18 -9.28 -27.24
N ILE A 133 -1.16 -10.30 -26.38
CA ILE A 133 -0.72 -10.16 -24.99
C ILE A 133 0.71 -9.61 -24.96
N LYS A 134 1.66 -10.18 -25.72
CA LYS A 134 3.04 -9.70 -25.78
C LYS A 134 3.14 -8.25 -26.28
N ARG A 135 2.39 -7.90 -27.33
CA ARG A 135 2.37 -6.56 -27.94
C ARG A 135 1.82 -5.46 -27.01
N CYS A 136 0.96 -5.85 -26.07
CA CYS A 136 0.27 -4.94 -25.14
C CYS A 136 0.83 -4.99 -23.72
N THR A 137 1.74 -5.91 -23.41
CA THR A 137 2.36 -6.04 -22.08
C THR A 137 3.75 -5.42 -22.10
N GLN A 138 4.11 -4.72 -21.04
CA GLN A 138 5.45 -4.23 -20.86
C GLN A 138 6.43 -5.40 -20.76
N GLU A 139 7.44 -5.46 -21.63
CA GLU A 139 8.50 -6.45 -21.48
C GLU A 139 9.31 -6.15 -20.21
N LEU A 140 9.44 -7.16 -19.33
CA LEU A 140 10.22 -7.08 -18.08
C LEU A 140 11.68 -6.67 -18.35
N GLY A 141 12.18 -6.85 -19.58
CA GLY A 141 13.56 -6.61 -20.00
C GLY A 141 13.96 -5.15 -20.28
N ALA A 142 13.04 -4.19 -20.25
CA ALA A 142 13.41 -2.77 -20.41
C ALA A 142 13.82 -2.08 -19.09
N GLN A 143 13.65 -2.75 -17.96
CA GLN A 143 14.09 -2.26 -16.65
C GLN A 143 15.55 -2.67 -16.39
N MET A 144 16.49 -2.17 -17.19
CA MET A 144 17.91 -1.96 -16.80
C MET A 144 18.72 -1.47 -18.01
N LEU A 145 18.95 -0.16 -18.08
CA LEU A 145 20.27 0.34 -18.47
C LEU A 145 20.64 1.52 -17.57
N PRO A 146 21.62 1.38 -16.66
CA PRO A 146 22.21 2.50 -15.95
C PRO A 146 23.45 3.00 -16.71
N ALA A 147 23.55 4.30 -16.94
CA ALA A 147 24.82 5.01 -17.11
C ALA A 147 24.52 6.51 -16.98
N SER A 148 24.80 7.13 -15.82
CA SER A 148 26.10 7.77 -15.62
C SER A 148 26.52 8.60 -16.85
N GLN A 149 25.96 9.81 -16.96
CA GLN A 149 26.56 10.94 -17.66
C GLN A 149 26.99 11.93 -16.57
N ALA A 150 27.96 11.52 -15.76
CA ALA A 150 28.66 12.39 -14.82
C ALA A 150 30.12 11.96 -14.80
N SER A 151 30.89 12.38 -15.81
CA SER A 151 32.36 12.45 -15.83
C SER A 151 32.82 13.01 -17.17
N GLY A 152 33.27 14.26 -17.20
CA GLY A 152 33.90 14.82 -18.39
C GLY A 152 34.13 16.33 -18.39
N GLU A 153 34.48 16.94 -17.25
CA GLU A 153 35.16 18.24 -17.32
C GLU A 153 36.63 18.02 -17.72
N PRO A 154 37.14 18.66 -18.78
CA PRO A 154 38.57 18.69 -19.04
C PRO A 154 39.21 19.78 -18.19
N HIS A 155 39.86 19.41 -17.10
CA HIS A 155 40.79 20.30 -16.41
C HIS A 155 42.09 20.39 -17.22
N GLY A 156 42.34 21.59 -17.75
CA GLY A 156 43.59 21.92 -18.43
C GLY A 156 44.78 21.96 -17.48
N ARG A 157 45.93 21.54 -18.00
CA ARG A 157 47.26 22.00 -17.59
C ARG A 157 48.17 22.01 -18.81
N ALA A 158 48.63 23.20 -19.17
CA ALA A 158 49.92 23.47 -19.77
C ALA A 158 50.48 24.69 -19.03
#